data_AF-A0A9F3QV48-F1
#
_entry.id   AF-A0A9F3QV48-F1
#
_cell.length_a   1.000
_cell.length_b   1.000
_cell.length_c   1.000
_cell.angle_alpha   90.00
_cell.angle_beta   90.00
_cell.angle_gamma   90.00
#
_symmetry.space_group_name_H-M   'P 1'
#
loop_
_entity.id
_entity.type
_entity.pdbx_description
1 polymer ?
#
loop_
_entity_poly.entity_id
_entity_poly.type
_entity_poly.pdbx_seq_one_letter_code
_entity_poly.pdbx_strand_id
1 'polypeptide(L)'
;MVSLLINRNCMESLRKDITDLQGTVISVFSHAGAVRFPSWKFPDKMSCDLDLVALMEYYDFVENDPEFTQHSHVVLLELVIDRLLLLLQSFTGYTEGLISKEAVPPSRAVGPSMSVGLAVRKSWNSMLKLGALYQQLADEKQYTKDNASSLKCSFQATKAENERVKSGSPESDLTLRSFQSSPLTYSTSSRLLDHALSACSDHKSAYDALLPARSVHSQTIESSLVPCDACESTQVSLQEVGKSIIAICNTLNIPSSLGKFLRLVQESLGSKLLTATDVSYWATEQSKDLSRINKHIQMVMGLINPLKGELEESEKQKDELKKQLENLDSCLQKEKDAKREEIKLVLQKKEREGQQLVAELQRAKEDVEKRAVSLEKNLSNLKEKLQAQEATIQELEQARSDLQQEMKSKMVAKSEVEKREEQLEILTSQLQRAEQQLNGTAVELNKERARGESMLQHKESLQAKQRTLMQQLDSLDQECEQLKTSLADGEDDRQMMRERLKEVQEEKWEIQGRLEAQKVWGKAVGSLLRN
;
A
#
# COMPACT_ATOMS: atom_id res chain seq x y z
N MET A 1 -15.14 28.21 30.48
CA MET A 1 -14.01 27.44 29.92
C MET A 1 -14.39 25.98 29.63
N VAL A 2 -15.30 25.35 30.40
CA VAL A 2 -15.76 23.95 30.21
C VAL A 2 -16.62 23.74 28.96
N SER A 3 -17.34 24.76 28.46
CA SER A 3 -18.25 24.63 27.29
C SER A 3 -17.55 24.55 25.92
N LEU A 4 -16.24 24.81 25.84
CA LEU A 4 -15.47 24.72 24.58
C LEU A 4 -14.91 23.32 24.31
N LEU A 5 -14.79 22.48 25.35
CA LEU A 5 -14.23 21.12 25.28
C LEU A 5 -15.28 20.08 24.83
N ILE A 6 -16.57 20.43 24.87
CA ILE A 6 -17.70 19.58 24.49
C ILE A 6 -18.21 20.01 23.10
N ASN A 7 -17.29 20.30 22.18
CA ASN A 7 -17.64 20.59 20.79
C ASN A 7 -17.15 19.43 19.91
N ARG A 8 -18.09 18.78 19.22
CA ARG A 8 -17.81 17.70 18.28
C ARG A 8 -16.74 18.06 17.25
N ASN A 9 -16.72 19.31 16.79
CA ASN A 9 -15.72 19.78 15.83
C ASN A 9 -14.30 19.78 16.41
N CYS A 10 -14.13 20.04 17.71
CA CYS A 10 -12.83 19.98 18.37
C CYS A 10 -12.31 18.53 18.43
N MET A 11 -13.20 17.57 18.74
CA MET A 11 -12.88 16.14 18.76
C MET A 11 -12.48 15.62 17.37
N GLU A 12 -13.25 15.99 16.34
CA GLU A 12 -12.93 15.64 14.95
C GLU A 12 -11.60 16.26 14.50
N SER A 13 -11.29 17.49 14.92
CA SER A 13 -9.98 18.12 14.68
C SER A 13 -8.84 17.35 15.33
N LEU A 14 -8.96 16.98 16.62
CA LEU A 14 -7.92 16.21 17.31
C LEU A 14 -7.68 14.85 16.65
N ARG A 15 -8.76 14.16 16.23
CA ARG A 15 -8.67 12.89 15.49
C ARG A 15 -7.92 13.05 14.17
N LYS A 16 -8.19 14.14 13.46
CA LYS A 16 -7.46 14.48 12.23
C LYS A 16 -5.99 14.76 12.53
N ASP A 17 -5.68 15.55 13.55
CA ASP A 17 -4.30 15.86 13.94
C ASP A 17 -3.52 14.60 14.32
N ILE A 18 -4.13 13.66 15.06
CA ILE A 18 -3.52 12.36 15.39
C ILE A 18 -3.22 11.57 14.10
N THR A 19 -4.15 11.56 13.14
CA THR A 19 -3.99 10.85 11.87
C THR A 19 -2.86 11.45 11.03
N ASP A 20 -2.83 12.78 10.89
CA ASP A 20 -1.82 13.51 10.12
C ASP A 20 -0.42 13.36 10.76
N LEU A 21 -0.34 13.45 12.10
CA LEU A 21 0.89 13.21 12.84
C LEU A 21 1.37 11.76 12.70
N GLN A 22 0.47 10.78 12.77
CA GLN A 22 0.83 9.38 12.57
C GLN A 22 1.34 9.13 11.14
N GLY A 23 0.73 9.73 10.11
CA GLY A 23 1.23 9.68 8.75
C GLY A 23 2.66 10.24 8.63
N THR A 24 2.92 11.34 9.33
CA THR A 24 4.27 11.93 9.40
C THR A 24 5.27 11.03 10.13
N VAL A 25 4.88 10.42 11.26
CA VAL A 25 5.71 9.46 12.01
C VAL A 25 6.07 8.26 11.14
N ILE A 26 5.11 7.69 10.41
CA ILE A 26 5.35 6.58 9.48
C ILE A 26 6.35 6.97 8.39
N SER A 27 6.21 8.18 7.83
CA SER A 27 7.15 8.73 6.85
C SER A 27 8.57 8.88 7.43
N VAL A 28 8.72 9.34 8.67
CA VAL A 28 10.05 9.41 9.32
C VAL A 28 10.61 8.01 9.58
N PHE A 29 9.78 7.07 10.05
CA PHE A 29 10.21 5.69 10.31
C PHE A 29 10.68 4.95 9.06
N SER A 30 10.13 5.24 7.88
CA SER A 30 10.61 4.61 6.63
C SER A 30 12.03 5.05 6.26
N HIS A 31 12.48 6.21 6.72
CA HIS A 31 13.83 6.75 6.46
C HIS A 31 14.81 6.50 7.61
N ALA A 32 14.34 6.61 8.86
CA ALA A 32 15.18 6.56 10.05
C ALA A 32 15.16 5.21 10.78
N GLY A 33 14.23 4.32 10.43
CA GLY A 33 13.89 3.13 11.22
C GLY A 33 12.92 3.45 12.36
N ALA A 34 12.13 2.46 12.75
CA ALA A 34 11.16 2.60 13.85
C ALA A 34 11.89 2.76 15.19
N VAL A 35 11.54 3.81 15.94
CA VAL A 35 12.13 4.06 17.27
C VAL A 35 11.17 3.65 18.37
N ARG A 36 11.71 2.95 19.36
CA ARG A 36 10.96 2.31 20.44
C ARG A 36 11.07 3.12 21.73
N PHE A 37 10.09 3.99 21.95
CA PHE A 37 9.92 4.72 23.20
C PHE A 37 8.59 4.37 23.89
N PRO A 38 8.54 4.36 25.23
CA PRO A 38 7.28 4.25 25.96
C PRO A 38 6.33 5.38 25.56
N SER A 39 5.03 5.09 25.50
CA SER A 39 4.01 6.10 25.27
C SER A 39 3.93 7.06 26.45
N TRP A 40 3.83 8.35 26.14
CA TRP A 40 3.50 9.41 27.08
C TRP A 40 2.11 9.19 27.71
N LYS A 41 1.11 8.82 26.91
CA LYS A 41 -0.26 8.59 27.36
C LYS A 41 -0.44 7.25 28.09
N PHE A 42 0.22 6.21 27.60
CA PHE A 42 0.14 4.83 28.09
C PHE A 42 1.56 4.32 28.40
N PRO A 43 2.15 4.69 29.56
CA PRO A 43 3.55 4.39 29.87
C PRO A 43 3.91 2.89 29.91
N ASP A 44 2.89 2.04 30.04
CA ASP A 44 2.95 0.58 29.98
C ASP A 44 3.06 0.03 28.54
N LYS A 45 2.83 0.86 27.53
CA LYS A 45 2.86 0.52 26.11
C LYS A 45 3.96 1.26 25.38
N MET A 46 4.38 0.71 24.25
CA MET A 46 5.28 1.40 23.33
C MET A 46 4.48 2.36 22.46
N SER A 47 4.97 3.60 22.32
CA SER A 47 4.33 4.65 21.51
C SER A 47 4.21 4.22 20.04
N CYS A 48 5.22 3.53 19.49
CA CYS A 48 5.16 3.03 18.11
C CYS A 48 4.13 1.91 17.89
N ASP A 49 3.69 1.22 18.95
CA ASP A 49 2.82 0.04 18.88
C ASP A 49 1.38 0.34 19.32
N LEU A 50 1.02 1.61 19.53
CA LEU A 50 -0.35 2.00 19.86
C LEU A 50 -1.30 1.75 18.68
N ASP A 51 -2.38 1.01 18.93
CA ASP A 51 -3.49 0.88 17.99
C ASP A 51 -4.34 2.16 18.01
N LEU A 52 -3.94 3.13 17.17
CA LEU A 52 -4.61 4.42 17.09
C LEU A 52 -6.02 4.30 16.51
N VAL A 53 -6.31 3.28 15.70
CA VAL A 53 -7.66 3.08 15.14
C VAL A 53 -8.59 2.68 16.28
N ALA A 54 -8.23 1.66 17.06
CA ALA A 54 -9.03 1.23 18.21
C ALA A 54 -9.17 2.32 19.28
N LEU A 55 -8.08 3.07 19.56
CA LEU A 55 -8.12 4.18 20.52
C LEU A 55 -9.01 5.32 20.03
N MET A 56 -8.93 5.69 18.76
CA MET A 56 -9.79 6.72 18.20
C MET A 56 -11.24 6.23 18.22
N GLU A 57 -11.56 5.01 17.80
CA GLU A 57 -12.93 4.46 17.88
C GLU A 57 -13.49 4.45 19.31
N TYR A 58 -12.67 4.12 20.30
CA TYR A 58 -13.08 4.08 21.70
C TYR A 58 -13.34 5.48 22.29
N TYR A 59 -12.48 6.45 22.00
CA TYR A 59 -12.60 7.82 22.50
C TYR A 59 -13.32 8.72 21.46
N ASP A 60 -14.64 8.82 21.59
CA ASP A 60 -15.50 9.62 20.71
C ASP A 60 -16.36 10.64 21.46
N PHE A 61 -17.00 11.52 20.69
CA PHE A 61 -18.07 12.39 21.15
C PHE A 61 -19.35 11.58 21.41
N VAL A 62 -19.89 11.69 22.63
CA VAL A 62 -21.14 11.05 23.03
C VAL A 62 -22.09 12.11 23.58
N GLU A 63 -23.15 12.41 22.82
CA GLU A 63 -24.08 13.52 23.13
C GLU A 63 -24.77 13.40 24.50
N ASN A 64 -25.02 12.15 24.93
CA ASN A 64 -25.70 11.86 26.19
C ASN A 64 -24.74 11.65 27.39
N ASP A 65 -23.43 11.80 27.19
CA ASP A 65 -22.42 11.60 28.23
C ASP A 65 -21.32 12.68 28.15
N PRO A 66 -21.54 13.84 28.80
CA PRO A 66 -20.59 14.95 28.78
C PRO A 66 -19.30 14.64 29.56
N GLU A 67 -19.36 13.77 30.58
CA GLU A 67 -18.18 13.38 31.36
C GLU A 67 -17.25 12.49 30.53
N PHE A 68 -17.82 11.50 29.84
CA PHE A 68 -17.09 10.68 28.89
C PHE A 68 -16.55 11.50 27.72
N THR A 69 -17.34 12.42 27.18
CA THR A 69 -16.89 13.30 26.09
C THR A 69 -15.72 14.18 26.53
N GLN A 70 -15.77 14.75 27.74
CA GLN A 70 -14.67 15.51 28.30
C GLN A 70 -13.43 14.63 28.51
N HIS A 71 -13.60 13.41 29.01
CA HIS A 71 -12.51 12.45 29.18
C HIS A 71 -11.87 12.10 27.82
N SER A 72 -12.69 11.78 26.82
CA SER A 72 -12.25 11.48 25.45
C SER A 72 -11.49 12.65 24.84
N HIS A 73 -11.94 13.89 25.04
CA HIS A 73 -11.22 15.09 24.59
C HIS A 73 -9.82 15.18 25.22
N VAL A 74 -9.71 14.97 26.53
CA VAL A 74 -8.41 14.99 27.21
C VAL A 74 -7.50 13.88 26.68
N VAL A 75 -8.03 12.66 26.52
CA VAL A 75 -7.24 11.53 26.01
C VAL A 75 -6.75 11.76 24.58
N LEU A 76 -7.60 12.29 23.68
CA LEU A 76 -7.18 12.63 22.32
C LEU A 76 -6.11 13.73 22.31
N LEU A 77 -6.24 14.75 23.17
CA LEU A 77 -5.21 15.78 23.31
C LEU A 77 -3.87 15.20 23.81
N GLU A 78 -3.92 14.31 24.80
CA GLU A 78 -2.74 13.61 25.31
C GLU A 78 -2.12 12.68 24.25
N LEU A 79 -2.93 12.08 23.37
CA LEU A 79 -2.46 11.31 22.21
C LEU A 79 -1.78 12.20 21.15
N VAL A 80 -2.28 13.42 20.91
CA VAL A 80 -1.57 14.39 20.06
C VAL A 80 -0.19 14.70 20.62
N ILE A 81 -0.08 14.95 21.93
CA ILE A 81 1.20 15.17 22.61
C ILE A 81 2.11 13.94 22.47
N ASP A 82 1.56 12.75 22.66
CA ASP A 82 2.28 11.48 22.50
C ASP A 82 2.86 11.33 21.08
N ARG A 83 2.07 11.61 20.03
CA ARG A 83 2.53 11.57 18.64
C ARG A 83 3.61 12.61 18.34
N LEU A 84 3.46 13.83 18.84
CA LEU A 84 4.46 14.89 18.70
C LEU A 84 5.79 14.51 19.36
N LEU A 85 5.73 13.91 20.56
CA LEU A 85 6.91 13.43 21.26
C LEU A 85 7.59 12.29 20.52
N LEU A 86 6.81 11.32 20.02
CA LEU A 86 7.35 10.23 19.21
C LEU A 86 8.04 10.78 17.96
N LEU A 87 7.41 11.73 17.26
CA LEU A 87 8.00 12.38 16.08
C LEU A 87 9.32 13.08 16.43
N LEU A 88 9.35 13.87 17.51
CA LEU A 88 10.54 14.57 17.98
C LEU A 88 11.68 13.61 18.33
N GLN A 89 11.35 12.52 19.02
CA GLN A 89 12.31 11.49 19.40
C GLN A 89 12.82 10.72 18.18
N SER A 90 11.96 10.49 17.18
CA SER A 90 12.32 9.85 15.91
C SER A 90 13.29 10.72 15.10
N PHE A 91 13.00 12.03 15.01
CA PHE A 91 13.90 13.00 14.39
C PHE A 91 15.24 13.10 15.14
N THR A 92 15.21 13.04 16.47
CA THR A 92 16.42 13.00 17.28
C THR A 92 17.25 11.75 16.97
N GLY A 93 16.63 10.58 16.88
CA GLY A 93 17.32 9.35 16.50
C GLY A 93 17.92 9.41 15.10
N TYR A 94 17.19 9.97 14.13
CA TYR A 94 17.67 10.18 12.77
C TYR A 94 18.91 11.10 12.72
N THR A 95 18.82 12.26 13.38
CA THR A 95 19.94 13.22 13.42
C THR A 95 21.16 12.66 14.15
N GLU A 96 20.98 11.91 15.24
CA GLU A 96 22.07 11.20 15.91
C GLU A 96 22.71 10.13 15.01
N GLY A 97 21.91 9.42 14.21
CA GLY A 97 22.41 8.47 13.21
C GLY A 97 23.23 9.13 12.09
N LEU A 98 22.89 10.35 11.69
CA LEU A 98 23.68 11.12 10.72
C LEU A 98 25.00 11.65 11.30
N ILE A 99 25.02 11.99 12.60
CA ILE A 99 26.20 12.52 13.30
C ILE A 99 27.21 11.40 13.61
N SER A 100 26.73 10.21 13.96
CA SER A 100 27.58 9.07 14.34
C SER A 100 28.05 8.27 13.11
N LYS A 101 29.36 8.12 12.93
CA LYS A 101 29.97 7.24 11.89
C LYS A 101 29.85 5.73 12.20
N GLU A 102 29.22 5.38 13.31
CA GLU A 102 29.17 4.01 13.82
C GLU A 102 27.78 3.44 13.56
N ALA A 103 27.69 2.51 12.61
CA ALA A 103 26.49 1.78 12.23
C ALA A 103 26.12 0.73 13.29
N VAL A 104 26.02 1.14 14.55
CA VAL A 104 25.50 0.29 15.63
C VAL A 104 24.24 0.96 16.17
N PRO A 105 23.05 0.33 16.01
CA PRO A 105 21.85 0.85 16.62
C PRO A 105 22.05 0.87 18.14
N PRO A 106 21.70 1.95 18.85
CA PRO A 106 21.79 1.95 20.31
C PRO A 106 20.86 0.86 20.86
N SER A 107 21.45 -0.26 21.26
CA SER A 107 20.76 -1.45 21.79
C SER A 107 20.34 -1.29 23.25
N ARG A 108 20.04 -0.06 23.69
CA ARG A 108 19.65 0.21 25.07
C ARG A 108 18.19 0.60 25.08
N ALA A 109 17.36 -0.30 25.62
CA ALA A 109 16.02 0.05 26.07
C ALA A 109 16.14 1.33 26.92
N VAL A 110 15.67 2.44 26.37
CA VAL A 110 15.67 3.73 27.03
C VAL A 110 14.77 3.58 28.25
N GLY A 111 15.32 3.91 29.42
CA GLY A 111 14.65 3.72 30.70
C GLY A 111 13.26 4.36 30.77
N PRO A 112 12.43 3.92 31.73
CA PRO A 112 11.04 4.37 31.81
C PRO A 112 11.01 5.87 32.11
N SER A 113 10.34 6.63 31.26
CA SER A 113 10.13 8.09 31.30
C SER A 113 11.37 8.96 31.02
N MET A 114 11.59 9.29 29.74
CA MET A 114 12.26 10.55 29.41
C MET A 114 11.24 11.67 29.61
N SER A 115 11.52 12.62 30.51
CA SER A 115 10.66 13.80 30.63
C SER A 115 10.62 14.56 29.29
N VAL A 116 9.48 15.21 28.98
CA VAL A 116 9.32 16.03 27.76
C VAL A 116 10.48 17.02 27.62
N GLY A 117 10.84 17.70 28.71
CA GLY A 117 11.94 18.66 28.71
C GLY A 117 13.29 18.06 28.33
N LEU A 118 13.55 16.80 28.71
CA LEU A 118 14.78 16.11 28.35
C LEU A 118 14.77 15.65 26.89
N ALA A 119 13.63 15.18 26.38
CA ALA A 119 13.46 14.85 24.97
C ALA A 119 13.68 16.07 24.05
N VAL A 120 13.08 17.22 24.42
CA VAL A 120 13.27 18.50 23.70
C VAL A 120 14.70 19.01 23.80
N ARG A 121 15.32 18.93 24.97
CA ARG A 121 16.74 19.31 25.11
C ARG A 121 17.64 18.44 24.25
N LYS A 122 17.40 17.13 24.23
CA LYS A 122 18.16 16.18 23.43
C LYS A 122 18.00 16.47 21.94
N SER A 123 16.77 16.68 21.46
CA SER A 123 16.51 17.01 20.06
C SER A 123 17.22 18.30 19.63
N TRP A 124 17.13 19.36 20.45
CA TRP A 124 17.79 20.63 20.19
C TRP A 124 19.31 20.49 20.13
N ASN A 125 19.90 19.77 21.08
CA ASN A 125 21.34 19.52 21.09
C ASN A 125 21.81 18.72 19.86
N SER A 126 21.05 17.72 19.42
CA SER A 126 21.36 16.96 18.20
C SER A 126 21.26 17.84 16.96
N MET A 127 20.26 18.71 16.89
CA MET A 127 20.11 19.67 15.79
C MET A 127 21.27 20.68 15.75
N LEU A 128 21.72 21.20 16.89
CA LEU A 128 22.89 22.10 16.96
C LEU A 128 24.17 21.40 16.48
N LYS A 129 24.39 20.15 16.86
CA LYS A 129 25.54 19.35 16.40
C LYS A 129 25.49 19.12 14.89
N LEU A 130 24.32 18.78 14.34
CA LEU A 130 24.14 18.60 12.91
C LEU A 130 24.40 19.92 12.15
N GLY A 131 23.92 21.04 12.68
CA GLY A 131 24.19 22.37 12.13
C GLY A 131 25.68 22.71 12.11
N ALA A 132 26.40 22.38 13.19
CA ALA A 132 27.86 22.56 13.25
C ALA A 132 28.60 21.71 12.21
N LEU A 133 28.20 20.45 12.00
CA LEU A 133 28.77 19.58 10.96
C LEU A 133 28.47 20.10 9.55
N TYR A 134 27.25 20.60 9.31
CA TYR A 134 26.90 21.20 8.02
C TYR A 134 27.74 22.44 7.72
N GLN A 135 27.96 23.29 8.73
CA GLN A 135 28.83 24.46 8.59
C GLN A 135 30.29 24.06 8.28
N GLN A 136 30.83 23.08 9.00
CA GLN A 136 32.17 22.54 8.72
C GLN A 136 32.29 22.01 7.28
N LEU A 137 31.29 21.26 6.80
CA LEU A 137 31.26 20.75 5.43
C LEU A 137 31.14 21.89 4.38
N ALA A 138 30.39 22.95 4.71
CA ALA A 138 30.27 24.12 3.84
C ALA A 138 31.60 24.87 3.74
N ASP A 139 32.31 25.04 4.85
CA ASP A 139 33.63 25.68 4.91
C ASP A 139 34.70 24.83 4.19
N GLU A 140 34.65 23.49 4.33
CA GLU A 140 35.51 22.56 3.58
C GLU A 140 35.27 22.63 2.06
N LYS A 141 34.00 22.71 1.63
CA LYS A 141 33.63 22.85 0.20
C LYS A 141 34.06 24.20 -0.36
N GLN A 142 33.95 25.27 0.42
CA GLN A 142 34.44 26.60 0.05
C GLN A 142 35.97 26.58 -0.11
N TYR A 143 36.69 25.99 0.84
CA TYR A 143 38.14 25.82 0.80
C TYR A 143 38.62 24.97 -0.39
N THR A 144 37.92 23.87 -0.72
CA THR A 144 38.26 23.05 -1.91
C THR A 144 37.97 23.78 -3.22
N LYS A 145 36.92 24.61 -3.27
CA LYS A 145 36.57 25.42 -4.45
C LYS A 145 37.58 26.55 -4.68
N ASP A 146 38.06 27.18 -3.61
CA ASP A 146 39.08 28.24 -3.66
C ASP A 146 40.48 27.70 -3.97
N ASN A 147 40.80 26.49 -3.52
CA ASN A 147 42.02 25.79 -3.95
C ASN A 147 41.94 25.32 -5.41
N ALA A 148 40.78 24.83 -5.86
CA ALA A 148 40.60 24.43 -7.26
C ALA A 148 40.67 25.62 -8.23
N SER A 149 40.20 26.80 -7.83
CA SER A 149 40.34 28.04 -8.63
C SER A 149 41.78 28.59 -8.58
N SER A 150 42.48 28.46 -7.44
CA SER A 150 43.92 28.77 -7.31
C SER A 150 44.81 27.90 -8.19
N LEU A 151 44.60 26.57 -8.21
CA LEU A 151 45.30 25.65 -9.11
C LEU A 151 45.00 25.96 -10.59
N LYS A 152 43.75 26.28 -10.93
CA LYS A 152 43.36 26.62 -12.31
C LYS A 152 43.98 27.94 -12.80
N CYS A 153 44.27 28.88 -11.89
CA CYS A 153 44.98 30.13 -12.19
C CYS A 153 46.48 29.88 -12.41
N SER A 154 47.10 28.98 -11.64
CA SER A 154 48.51 28.56 -11.80
C SER A 154 48.76 27.81 -13.14
N PHE A 155 47.79 27.00 -13.60
CA PHE A 155 47.88 26.32 -14.90
C PHE A 155 47.67 27.25 -16.11
N GLN A 156 47.00 28.40 -15.96
CA GLN A 156 46.88 29.39 -17.04
C GLN A 156 48.10 30.32 -17.13
N ALA A 157 48.75 30.64 -16.00
CA ALA A 157 50.00 31.39 -15.98
C ALA A 157 51.14 30.63 -16.69
N THR A 158 51.24 29.31 -16.47
CA THR A 158 52.26 28.46 -17.12
C THR A 158 52.01 28.21 -18.61
N LYS A 159 50.77 28.35 -19.08
CA LYS A 159 50.43 28.23 -20.52
C LYS A 159 50.67 29.52 -21.29
N ALA A 160 50.50 30.69 -20.65
CA ALA A 160 50.82 31.99 -21.24
C ALA A 160 52.34 32.25 -21.32
N GLU A 161 53.15 31.62 -20.47
CA GLU A 161 54.61 31.75 -20.47
C GLU A 161 55.28 30.88 -21.57
N ASN A 162 54.67 29.75 -21.93
CA ASN A 162 55.21 28.83 -22.95
C ASN A 162 54.88 29.22 -24.40
N GLU A 163 53.91 30.11 -24.63
CA GLU A 163 53.57 30.62 -25.98
C GLU A 163 54.36 31.89 -26.37
N ARG A 164 55.10 32.50 -25.44
CA ARG A 164 55.89 33.73 -25.71
C ARG A 164 57.35 33.49 -26.11
N VAL A 165 57.80 32.24 -26.20
CA VAL A 165 59.21 31.87 -26.47
C VAL A 165 59.45 31.38 -27.91
N LYS A 166 58.48 31.54 -28.82
CA LYS A 166 58.55 31.02 -30.21
C LYS A 166 58.56 32.08 -31.33
N SER A 167 59.14 33.24 -31.08
CA SER A 167 59.42 34.22 -32.15
C SER A 167 60.62 35.11 -31.84
N GLY A 168 61.70 34.96 -32.62
CA GLY A 168 62.77 35.96 -32.78
C GLY A 168 64.18 35.53 -32.32
N SER A 169 65.09 35.41 -33.29
CA SER A 169 66.55 35.17 -33.21
C SER A 169 67.27 36.43 -33.75
N PRO A 170 68.62 36.60 -33.72
CA PRO A 170 69.68 36.24 -32.76
C PRO A 170 70.52 37.48 -32.29
N GLU A 171 71.63 37.21 -31.58
CA GLU A 171 72.85 38.01 -31.36
C GLU A 171 73.01 38.96 -30.15
N SER A 172 74.25 38.89 -29.63
CA SER A 172 75.01 39.84 -28.80
C SER A 172 74.82 39.85 -27.27
N ASP A 173 75.83 39.25 -26.62
CA ASP A 173 76.70 39.77 -25.57
C ASP A 173 76.19 40.42 -24.28
N LEU A 174 76.76 39.89 -23.19
CA LEU A 174 77.11 40.53 -21.91
C LEU A 174 76.00 41.23 -21.11
N THR A 175 75.55 40.62 -20.00
CA THR A 175 76.01 40.99 -18.63
C THR A 175 75.16 40.36 -17.52
N LEU A 176 75.88 40.05 -16.44
CA LEU A 176 75.52 39.56 -15.12
C LEU A 176 74.39 40.35 -14.41
N ARG A 177 73.45 39.65 -13.74
CA ARG A 177 73.20 39.71 -12.27
C ARG A 177 71.83 39.13 -11.90
N SER A 178 71.82 37.98 -11.23
CA SER A 178 70.73 37.57 -10.33
C SER A 178 71.26 37.59 -8.89
N PHE A 179 70.57 38.34 -8.03
CA PHE A 179 70.76 38.33 -6.59
C PHE A 179 69.71 37.40 -5.97
N GLN A 180 70.16 36.33 -5.31
CA GLN A 180 69.43 35.71 -4.20
C GLN A 180 70.38 35.58 -3.00
N SER A 181 69.94 36.11 -1.87
CA SER A 181 70.55 35.94 -0.53
C SER A 181 69.57 35.05 0.27
N SER A 182 69.92 33.82 0.65
CA SER A 182 70.75 33.39 1.81
C SER A 182 69.99 33.42 3.15
N PRO A 183 70.17 32.43 4.06
CA PRO A 183 71.45 32.27 4.77
C PRO A 183 71.98 30.84 5.07
N LEU A 184 73.33 30.75 4.99
CA LEU A 184 74.32 30.14 5.92
C LEU A 184 74.22 28.62 6.26
N THR A 185 75.24 27.77 6.06
CA THR A 185 76.60 27.82 6.64
C THR A 185 77.57 26.79 5.99
N TYR A 186 78.85 27.20 5.88
CA TYR A 186 80.12 26.44 5.90
C TYR A 186 80.54 25.38 4.82
N SER A 187 81.51 25.82 3.99
CA SER A 187 82.75 25.17 3.46
C SER A 187 83.19 23.80 4.03
N THR A 188 83.92 22.90 3.36
CA THR A 188 85.03 23.09 2.38
C THR A 188 85.42 21.76 1.67
N SER A 189 85.83 21.88 0.40
CA SER A 189 86.99 21.26 -0.31
C SER A 189 87.12 19.75 -0.63
N SER A 190 87.59 19.57 -1.88
CA SER A 190 88.52 18.55 -2.41
C SER A 190 87.94 17.31 -3.11
N ARG A 191 88.03 17.30 -4.45
CA ARG A 191 88.07 16.09 -5.28
C ARG A 191 89.45 16.01 -5.91
N LEU A 192 90.23 15.03 -5.46
CA LEU A 192 91.47 14.57 -6.08
C LEU A 192 91.15 13.69 -7.29
N LEU A 193 91.92 13.90 -8.35
CA LEU A 193 92.03 13.01 -9.51
C LEU A 193 92.82 11.76 -9.12
N ASP A 194 92.29 10.60 -9.51
CA ASP A 194 93.04 9.37 -9.69
C ASP A 194 94.01 9.52 -10.87
N HIS A 195 95.28 9.17 -10.69
CA HIS A 195 96.07 8.47 -11.70
C HIS A 195 97.22 7.71 -11.04
N ALA A 196 97.21 6.39 -11.26
CA ALA A 196 98.21 5.45 -10.82
C ALA A 196 99.48 5.53 -11.69
N LEU A 197 100.63 5.40 -11.04
CA LEU A 197 101.95 5.29 -11.66
C LEU A 197 102.13 3.88 -12.24
N SER A 198 102.44 3.82 -13.54
CA SER A 198 102.98 2.64 -14.21
C SER A 198 104.43 2.90 -14.63
N ALA A 199 105.19 1.81 -14.60
CA ALA A 199 106.62 1.68 -14.62
C ALA A 199 107.38 2.25 -15.84
N CYS A 200 108.65 2.56 -15.55
CA CYS A 200 109.88 2.27 -16.29
C CYS A 200 110.19 2.95 -17.64
N SER A 201 111.39 3.56 -17.60
CA SER A 201 112.48 3.53 -18.59
C SER A 201 112.22 4.07 -19.99
N ASP A 202 112.91 5.17 -20.30
CA ASP A 202 113.82 5.20 -21.46
C ASP A 202 114.71 6.45 -21.39
N HIS A 203 115.90 6.30 -20.81
CA HIS A 203 117.04 7.13 -21.17
C HIS A 203 117.94 6.30 -22.08
N LYS A 204 117.83 6.55 -23.39
CA LYS A 204 118.80 6.14 -24.40
C LYS A 204 120.12 6.87 -24.12
N SER A 205 121.03 6.19 -23.45
CA SER A 205 122.45 6.47 -23.45
C SER A 205 123.04 5.86 -24.73
N ALA A 206 123.42 6.72 -25.67
CA ALA A 206 124.36 6.34 -26.73
C ALA A 206 125.77 6.46 -26.13
N TYR A 207 126.44 5.33 -26.16
CA TYR A 207 127.84 5.15 -25.83
C TYR A 207 128.68 5.98 -26.78
N ASP A 208 129.57 6.83 -26.25
CA ASP A 208 130.83 7.08 -26.90
C ASP A 208 131.96 7.25 -25.88
N ALA A 209 132.98 6.45 -26.11
CA ALA A 209 134.37 6.56 -25.67
C ALA A 209 134.66 6.93 -24.20
N LEU A 210 134.90 5.86 -23.43
CA LEU A 210 135.95 5.75 -22.42
C LEU A 210 137.13 6.71 -22.65
N LEU A 211 137.16 7.78 -21.86
CA LEU A 211 138.39 8.30 -21.29
C LEU A 211 138.23 8.21 -19.77
N PRO A 212 139.02 7.39 -19.07
CA PRO A 212 139.08 7.48 -17.62
C PRO A 212 139.75 8.81 -17.32
N ALA A 213 138.96 9.85 -17.08
CA ALA A 213 139.42 10.97 -16.28
C ALA A 213 139.63 10.38 -14.87
N ARG A 214 140.80 9.76 -14.68
CA ARG A 214 141.47 9.66 -13.40
C ARG A 214 141.59 11.09 -12.88
N SER A 215 140.53 11.57 -12.28
CA SER A 215 140.60 12.65 -11.33
C SER A 215 141.12 12.05 -10.03
N VAL A 216 142.39 11.64 -10.07
CA VAL A 216 143.21 11.62 -8.85
C VAL A 216 143.53 13.08 -8.61
N HIS A 217 142.55 13.85 -8.16
CA HIS A 217 142.85 15.03 -7.37
C HIS A 217 143.11 14.47 -5.98
N SER A 218 144.36 14.06 -5.74
CA SER A 218 144.89 14.10 -4.38
C SER A 218 144.66 15.52 -3.90
N GLN A 219 143.71 15.72 -2.98
CA GLN A 219 143.43 17.03 -2.43
C GLN A 219 144.75 17.60 -1.92
N THR A 220 145.28 18.62 -2.60
CA THR A 220 146.24 19.52 -1.96
C THR A 220 145.49 20.29 -0.88
N ILE A 221 146.17 20.69 0.20
CA ILE A 221 145.59 21.42 1.35
C ILE A 221 144.77 22.65 0.89
N GLU A 222 145.05 23.21 -0.30
CA GLU A 222 144.29 24.31 -0.90
C GLU A 222 142.97 23.88 -1.58
N SER A 223 142.89 22.66 -2.13
CA SER A 223 141.67 22.12 -2.78
C SER A 223 140.68 21.47 -1.80
N SER A 224 141.10 21.16 -0.57
CA SER A 224 140.18 20.75 0.52
C SER A 224 139.33 21.89 1.08
N LEU A 225 139.64 23.14 0.70
CA LEU A 225 138.96 24.34 1.18
C LEU A 225 137.76 24.77 0.32
N VAL A 226 137.54 24.12 -0.84
CA VAL A 226 136.41 24.38 -1.74
C VAL A 226 135.58 23.09 -1.91
N PRO A 227 134.27 23.11 -1.64
CA PRO A 227 133.40 21.95 -1.83
C PRO A 227 133.32 21.56 -3.32
N CYS A 228 133.18 20.26 -3.61
CA CYS A 228 133.08 19.76 -4.98
C CYS A 228 131.65 19.92 -5.55
N ASP A 229 131.53 20.03 -6.87
CA ASP A 229 130.26 20.21 -7.60
C ASP A 229 129.19 19.15 -7.26
N ALA A 230 129.62 17.92 -6.97
CA ALA A 230 128.70 16.83 -6.57
C ALA A 230 128.08 17.10 -5.18
N CYS A 231 128.85 17.63 -4.24
CA CYS A 231 128.35 18.03 -2.91
C CYS A 231 127.43 19.25 -3.03
N GLU A 232 127.75 20.20 -3.90
CA GLU A 232 126.90 21.36 -4.16
C GLU A 232 125.55 20.96 -4.77
N SER A 233 125.57 20.16 -5.84
CA SER A 233 124.35 19.65 -6.48
C SER A 233 123.48 18.82 -5.51
N THR A 234 124.10 17.97 -4.69
CA THR A 234 123.38 17.18 -3.67
C THR A 234 122.74 18.07 -2.61
N GLN A 235 123.41 19.13 -2.16
CA GLN A 235 122.85 20.07 -1.18
C GLN A 235 121.71 20.92 -1.77
N VAL A 236 121.78 21.31 -3.05
CA VAL A 236 120.69 22.01 -3.73
C VAL A 236 119.44 21.12 -3.80
N SER A 237 119.58 19.86 -4.22
CA SER A 237 118.47 18.90 -4.24
C SER A 237 117.88 18.65 -2.85
N LEU A 238 118.75 18.53 -1.82
CA LEU A 238 118.32 18.41 -0.43
C LEU A 238 117.48 19.61 0.02
N GLN A 239 117.89 20.83 -0.36
CA GLN A 239 117.13 22.05 -0.05
C GLN A 239 115.76 22.09 -0.72
N GLU A 240 115.65 21.62 -1.97
CA GLU A 240 114.36 21.51 -2.67
C GLU A 240 113.43 20.53 -1.98
N VAL A 241 113.91 19.32 -1.66
CA VAL A 241 113.14 18.30 -0.93
C VAL A 241 112.71 18.84 0.44
N GLY A 242 113.59 19.56 1.13
CA GLY A 242 113.24 20.18 2.42
C GLY A 242 112.15 21.25 2.31
N LYS A 243 112.20 22.10 1.28
CA LYS A 243 111.14 23.08 1.00
C LYS A 243 109.79 22.38 0.74
N SER A 244 109.78 21.27 0.01
CA SER A 244 108.56 20.46 -0.20
C SER A 244 108.01 19.87 1.10
N ILE A 245 108.88 19.36 1.98
CA ILE A 245 108.46 18.83 3.30
C ILE A 245 107.89 19.95 4.17
N ILE A 246 108.50 21.13 4.18
CA ILE A 246 107.96 22.32 4.88
C ILE A 246 106.59 22.70 4.33
N ALA A 247 106.42 22.70 3.01
CA ALA A 247 105.14 23.00 2.38
C ALA A 247 104.05 22.00 2.80
N ILE A 248 104.38 20.69 2.83
CA ILE A 248 103.45 19.65 3.32
C ILE A 248 103.08 19.90 4.79
N CYS A 249 104.06 20.19 5.64
CA CYS A 249 103.79 20.52 7.04
C CYS A 249 102.85 21.73 7.18
N ASN A 250 103.05 22.78 6.38
CA ASN A 250 102.18 23.96 6.38
C ASN A 250 100.76 23.63 5.88
N THR A 251 100.63 22.84 4.81
CA THR A 251 99.32 22.40 4.29
C THR A 251 98.56 21.54 5.29
N LEU A 252 99.26 20.66 6.01
CA LEU A 252 98.68 19.83 7.07
C LEU A 252 98.56 20.58 8.42
N ASN A 253 98.93 21.88 8.45
CA ASN A 253 98.92 22.74 9.63
C ASN A 253 99.67 22.16 10.84
N ILE A 254 100.81 21.49 10.59
CA ILE A 254 101.70 20.93 11.60
C ILE A 254 103.05 21.68 11.63
N PRO A 255 103.70 21.82 12.80
CA PRO A 255 104.91 22.61 12.92
C PRO A 255 106.11 21.94 12.23
N SER A 256 106.79 22.70 11.36
CA SER A 256 108.02 22.24 10.71
C SER A 256 109.27 22.60 11.52
N SER A 257 110.00 21.56 11.92
CA SER A 257 111.34 21.58 12.49
C SER A 257 112.36 22.05 11.46
N LEU A 258 112.26 21.50 10.25
CA LEU A 258 113.15 21.81 9.15
C LEU A 258 113.00 23.26 8.70
N GLY A 259 111.78 23.79 8.67
CA GLY A 259 111.49 25.18 8.32
C GLY A 259 111.90 26.21 9.38
N LYS A 260 112.12 25.77 10.64
CA LYS A 260 112.76 26.62 11.66
C LYS A 260 114.28 26.62 11.49
N PHE A 261 114.87 25.44 11.28
CA PHE A 261 116.30 25.31 11.02
C PHE A 261 116.75 26.06 9.76
N LEU A 262 116.01 25.89 8.65
CA LEU A 262 116.30 26.57 7.39
C LEU A 262 116.28 28.09 7.51
N ARG A 263 115.36 28.68 8.30
CA ARG A 263 115.36 30.12 8.57
C ARG A 263 116.63 30.55 9.32
N LEU A 264 117.02 29.82 10.36
CA LEU A 264 118.23 30.11 11.15
C LEU A 264 119.52 29.97 10.33
N VAL A 265 119.60 28.97 9.46
CA VAL A 265 120.76 28.74 8.60
C VAL A 265 120.83 29.77 7.48
N GLN A 266 119.69 30.13 6.88
CA GLN A 266 119.62 31.17 5.85
C GLN A 266 119.98 32.57 6.41
N GLU A 267 119.64 32.84 7.67
CA GLU A 267 120.03 34.06 8.41
C GLU A 267 121.52 34.11 8.78
N SER A 268 122.17 32.96 9.01
CA SER A 268 123.55 32.88 9.52
C SER A 268 124.62 32.60 8.46
N LEU A 269 124.32 31.80 7.43
CA LEU A 269 125.28 31.40 6.37
C LEU A 269 124.99 32.02 4.99
N GLY A 270 123.83 32.63 4.76
CA GLY A 270 123.44 33.13 3.44
C GLY A 270 123.37 32.02 2.38
N SER A 271 123.82 32.28 1.15
CA SER A 271 123.84 31.31 0.04
C SER A 271 125.07 30.38 0.03
N LYS A 272 125.74 30.19 1.17
CA LYS A 272 126.91 29.31 1.28
C LYS A 272 126.47 27.85 1.51
N LEU A 273 127.33 26.92 1.07
CA LEU A 273 127.13 25.48 1.27
C LEU A 273 127.11 25.13 2.76
N LEU A 274 126.19 24.24 3.12
CA LEU A 274 126.01 23.71 4.45
C LEU A 274 127.27 22.97 4.90
N THR A 275 127.68 23.16 6.15
CA THR A 275 128.75 22.37 6.74
C THR A 275 128.28 20.92 6.93
N ALA A 276 129.22 19.98 7.09
CA ALA A 276 128.86 18.57 7.35
C ALA A 276 127.98 18.43 8.61
N THR A 277 128.18 19.29 9.61
CA THR A 277 127.35 19.37 10.83
C THR A 277 125.95 19.86 10.53
N ASP A 278 125.79 20.88 9.68
CA ASP A 278 124.48 21.41 9.27
C ASP A 278 123.69 20.39 8.44
N VAL A 279 124.35 19.62 7.56
CA VAL A 279 123.72 18.54 6.79
C VAL A 279 123.27 17.40 7.70
N SER A 280 124.04 17.05 8.73
CA SER A 280 123.63 16.08 9.75
C SER A 280 122.42 16.58 10.54
N TYR A 281 122.45 17.84 11.00
CA TYR A 281 121.33 18.43 11.72
C TYR A 281 120.08 18.54 10.83
N TRP A 282 120.24 18.91 9.56
CA TRP A 282 119.17 18.88 8.57
C TRP A 282 118.47 17.53 8.50
N ALA A 283 119.24 16.44 8.35
CA ALA A 283 118.69 15.10 8.29
C ALA A 283 117.87 14.77 9.54
N THR A 284 118.32 15.22 10.72
CA THR A 284 117.55 15.05 11.97
C THR A 284 116.25 15.87 11.99
N GLU A 285 116.26 17.14 11.57
CA GLU A 285 115.06 17.98 11.55
C GLU A 285 114.07 17.54 10.45
N GLN A 286 114.58 17.08 9.31
CA GLN A 286 113.79 16.47 8.24
C GLN A 286 113.11 15.18 8.70
N SER A 287 113.83 14.31 9.41
CA SER A 287 113.27 13.09 9.99
C SER A 287 112.19 13.38 11.03
N LYS A 288 112.36 14.43 11.86
CA LYS A 288 111.33 14.89 12.80
C LYS A 288 110.05 15.32 12.07
N ASP A 289 110.16 16.06 10.97
CA ASP A 289 109.00 16.48 10.17
C ASP A 289 108.31 15.31 9.49
N LEU A 290 109.05 14.40 8.88
CA LEU A 290 108.48 13.17 8.30
C LEU A 290 107.77 12.31 9.34
N SER A 291 108.31 12.21 10.56
CA SER A 291 107.67 11.51 11.68
C SER A 291 106.34 12.17 12.08
N ARG A 292 106.30 13.50 12.15
CA ARG A 292 105.05 14.25 12.44
C ARG A 292 104.01 14.06 11.34
N ILE A 293 104.42 14.13 10.07
CA ILE A 293 103.54 13.87 8.92
C ILE A 293 102.97 12.45 9.01
N ASN A 294 103.81 11.44 9.25
CA ASN A 294 103.35 10.06 9.38
C ASN A 294 102.37 9.87 10.55
N LYS A 295 102.63 10.49 11.71
CA LYS A 295 101.69 10.46 12.85
C LYS A 295 100.34 11.10 12.51
N HIS A 296 100.35 12.23 11.80
CA HIS A 296 99.13 12.90 11.35
C HIS A 296 98.34 12.02 10.37
N ILE A 297 99.01 11.40 9.40
CA ILE A 297 98.37 10.46 8.45
C ILE A 297 97.75 9.28 9.20
N GLN A 298 98.47 8.67 10.15
CA GLN A 298 97.96 7.56 10.96
C GLN A 298 96.75 7.97 11.80
N MET A 299 96.78 9.16 12.42
CA MET A 299 95.65 9.71 13.16
C MET A 299 94.43 9.92 12.26
N VAL A 300 94.61 10.53 11.09
CA VAL A 300 93.52 10.78 10.12
C VAL A 300 92.95 9.47 9.60
N MET A 301 93.79 8.48 9.26
CA MET A 301 93.33 7.14 8.89
C MET A 301 92.56 6.46 10.03
N GLY A 302 93.01 6.64 11.28
CA GLY A 302 92.31 6.16 12.47
C GLY A 302 90.93 6.78 12.67
N LEU A 303 90.68 7.99 12.16
CA LEU A 303 89.37 8.64 12.18
C LEU A 303 88.50 8.27 10.96
N ILE A 304 89.10 8.10 9.78
CA ILE A 304 88.38 7.78 8.54
C ILE A 304 87.88 6.34 8.52
N ASN A 305 88.67 5.38 9.01
CA ASN A 305 88.31 3.96 8.94
C ASN A 305 87.02 3.61 9.71
N PRO A 306 86.79 4.08 10.94
CA PRO A 306 85.53 3.89 11.65
C PRO A 306 84.34 4.49 10.90
N LEU A 307 84.48 5.71 10.38
CA LEU A 307 83.42 6.37 9.61
C LEU A 307 83.06 5.61 8.33
N LYS A 308 84.06 5.02 7.65
CA LYS A 308 83.84 4.16 6.50
C LYS A 308 83.06 2.89 6.89
N GLY A 309 83.40 2.28 8.02
CA GLY A 309 82.67 1.12 8.56
C GLY A 309 81.23 1.45 8.96
N GLU A 310 81.01 2.58 9.64
CA GLU A 310 79.67 3.07 9.99
C GLU A 310 78.83 3.39 8.75
N LEU A 311 79.45 3.92 7.69
CA LEU A 311 78.78 4.18 6.41
C LEU A 311 78.36 2.88 5.72
N GLU A 312 79.25 1.89 5.65
CA GLU A 312 78.94 0.57 5.09
C GLU A 312 77.82 -0.14 5.88
N GLU A 313 77.83 -0.04 7.21
CA GLU A 313 76.79 -0.61 8.06
C GLU A 313 75.44 0.11 7.91
N SER A 314 75.45 1.46 7.86
CA SER A 314 74.26 2.27 7.60
C SER A 314 73.66 1.95 6.22
N GLU A 315 74.50 1.73 5.21
CA GLU A 315 74.04 1.34 3.87
C GLU A 315 73.40 -0.06 3.86
N LYS A 316 73.97 -1.03 4.57
CA LYS A 316 73.34 -2.34 4.77
C LYS A 316 71.99 -2.24 5.48
N GLN A 317 71.90 -1.40 6.52
CA GLN A 317 70.64 -1.17 7.24
C GLN A 317 69.59 -0.51 6.35
N LYS A 318 69.99 0.46 5.51
CA LYS A 318 69.13 1.08 4.51
C LYS A 318 68.59 0.05 3.52
N ASP A 319 69.44 -0.83 3.01
CA ASP A 319 69.05 -1.87 2.07
C ASP A 319 68.12 -2.92 2.70
N GLU A 320 68.35 -3.26 3.98
CA GLU A 320 67.48 -4.16 4.73
C GLU A 320 66.10 -3.52 5.00
N LEU A 321 66.06 -2.27 5.45
CA LEU A 321 64.81 -1.53 5.62
C LEU A 321 64.04 -1.39 4.30
N LYS A 322 64.76 -1.18 3.19
CA LYS A 322 64.17 -1.12 1.86
C LYS A 322 63.51 -2.45 1.47
N LYS A 323 64.17 -3.58 1.71
CA LYS A 323 63.57 -4.91 1.50
C LYS A 323 62.34 -5.15 2.38
N GLN A 324 62.40 -4.73 3.64
CA GLN A 324 61.25 -4.85 4.54
C GLN A 324 60.05 -4.01 4.06
N LEU A 325 60.30 -2.79 3.57
CA LEU A 325 59.26 -1.95 2.97
C LEU A 325 58.65 -2.61 1.72
N GLU A 326 59.49 -3.14 0.82
CA GLU A 326 59.02 -3.85 -0.40
C GLU A 326 58.18 -5.09 -0.04
N ASN A 327 58.57 -5.84 0.99
CA ASN A 327 57.82 -7.00 1.48
C ASN A 327 56.47 -6.60 2.11
N LEU A 328 56.45 -5.55 2.94
CA LEU A 328 55.23 -5.02 3.54
C LEU A 328 54.27 -4.48 2.47
N ASP A 329 54.78 -3.76 1.48
CA ASP A 329 53.98 -3.26 0.37
C ASP A 329 53.38 -4.41 -0.47
N SER A 330 54.18 -5.44 -0.76
CA SER A 330 53.70 -6.66 -1.43
C SER A 330 52.61 -7.38 -0.63
N CYS A 331 52.77 -7.51 0.69
CA CYS A 331 51.80 -8.16 1.57
C CYS A 331 50.48 -7.36 1.61
N LEU A 332 50.59 -6.05 1.78
CA LEU A 332 49.46 -5.12 1.82
C LEU A 332 48.70 -5.09 0.49
N GLN A 333 49.41 -5.18 -0.64
CA GLN A 333 48.78 -5.28 -1.95
C GLN A 333 47.99 -6.59 -2.10
N LYS A 334 48.55 -7.73 -1.67
CA LYS A 334 47.83 -9.02 -1.67
C LYS A 334 46.59 -8.99 -0.78
N GLU A 335 46.66 -8.37 0.39
CA GLU A 335 45.50 -8.23 1.28
C GLU A 335 44.41 -7.34 0.66
N LYS A 336 44.80 -6.22 0.03
CA LYS A 336 43.86 -5.37 -0.71
C LYS A 336 43.16 -6.13 -1.83
N ASP A 337 43.89 -6.93 -2.59
CA ASP A 337 43.32 -7.69 -3.71
C ASP A 337 42.43 -8.85 -3.21
N ALA A 338 42.81 -9.53 -2.12
CA ALA A 338 41.97 -10.53 -1.47
C ALA A 338 40.66 -9.92 -0.95
N LYS A 339 40.72 -8.76 -0.28
CA LYS A 339 39.53 -8.03 0.17
C LYS A 339 38.65 -7.57 -0.99
N ARG A 340 39.23 -7.10 -2.09
CA ARG A 340 38.47 -6.73 -3.31
C ARG A 340 37.72 -7.92 -3.87
N GLU A 341 38.35 -9.08 -3.95
CA GLU A 341 37.71 -10.27 -4.50
C GLU A 341 36.65 -10.84 -3.53
N GLU A 342 36.88 -10.78 -2.22
CA GLU A 342 35.87 -11.12 -1.20
C GLU A 342 34.63 -10.22 -1.32
N ILE A 343 34.81 -8.90 -1.40
CA ILE A 343 33.71 -7.95 -1.59
C ILE A 343 32.94 -8.27 -2.88
N LYS A 344 33.64 -8.56 -3.97
CA LYS A 344 33.03 -8.92 -5.26
C LYS A 344 32.21 -10.20 -5.16
N LEU A 345 32.72 -11.24 -4.48
CA LEU A 345 31.98 -12.48 -4.26
C LEU A 345 30.73 -12.27 -3.39
N VAL A 346 30.84 -11.47 -2.32
CA VAL A 346 29.70 -11.12 -1.46
C VAL A 346 28.66 -10.33 -2.24
N LEU A 347 29.07 -9.36 -3.05
CA LEU A 347 28.17 -8.58 -3.90
C LEU A 347 27.43 -9.47 -4.91
N GLN A 348 28.14 -10.36 -5.62
CA GLN A 348 27.51 -11.30 -6.55
C GLN A 348 26.54 -12.26 -5.85
N LYS A 349 26.85 -12.70 -4.63
CA LYS A 349 25.94 -13.53 -3.83
C LYS A 349 24.67 -12.75 -3.49
N LYS A 350 24.81 -11.51 -3.02
CA LYS A 350 23.68 -10.63 -2.69
C LYS A 350 22.84 -10.27 -3.90
N GLU A 351 23.47 -10.07 -5.05
CA GLU A 351 22.78 -9.84 -6.32
C GLU A 351 21.95 -11.06 -6.73
N ARG A 352 22.50 -12.28 -6.64
CA ARG A 352 21.75 -13.52 -6.89
C ARG A 352 20.59 -13.73 -5.92
N GLU A 353 20.81 -13.50 -4.63
CA GLU A 353 19.75 -13.55 -3.61
C GLU A 353 18.64 -12.53 -3.91
N GLY A 354 19.01 -11.30 -4.30
CA GLY A 354 18.07 -10.25 -4.69
C GLY A 354 17.27 -10.62 -5.93
N GLN A 355 17.92 -11.15 -6.98
CA GLN A 355 17.25 -11.62 -8.20
C GLN A 355 16.27 -12.76 -7.91
N GLN A 356 16.65 -13.70 -7.02
CA GLN A 356 15.76 -14.78 -6.61
C GLN A 356 14.53 -14.26 -5.86
N LEU A 357 14.72 -13.34 -4.89
CA LEU A 357 13.61 -12.75 -4.14
C LEU A 357 12.66 -11.96 -5.07
N VAL A 358 13.21 -11.22 -6.03
CA VAL A 358 12.41 -10.51 -7.04
C VAL A 358 11.60 -11.49 -7.89
N ALA A 359 12.19 -12.60 -8.33
CA ALA A 359 11.48 -13.62 -9.10
C ALA A 359 10.39 -14.34 -8.28
N GLU A 360 10.60 -14.54 -6.97
CA GLU A 360 9.59 -15.07 -6.06
C GLU A 360 8.43 -14.07 -5.86
N LEU A 361 8.72 -12.80 -5.62
CA LEU A 361 7.72 -11.74 -5.50
C LEU A 361 6.91 -11.55 -6.79
N GLN A 362 7.56 -11.64 -7.95
CA GLN A 362 6.89 -11.53 -9.25
C GLN A 362 5.90 -12.69 -9.47
N ARG A 363 6.28 -13.93 -9.13
CA ARG A 363 5.36 -15.08 -9.18
C ARG A 363 4.20 -14.93 -8.20
N ALA A 364 4.48 -14.48 -6.98
CA ALA A 364 3.42 -14.24 -5.98
C ALA A 364 2.44 -13.16 -6.45
N LYS A 365 2.94 -12.09 -7.08
CA LYS A 365 2.12 -11.03 -7.68
C LYS A 365 1.19 -11.59 -8.77
N GLU A 366 1.74 -12.36 -9.71
CA GLU A 366 0.96 -12.98 -10.80
C GLU A 366 -0.12 -13.93 -10.26
N ASP A 367 0.18 -14.69 -9.20
CA ASP A 367 -0.79 -15.58 -8.56
C ASP A 367 -1.90 -14.81 -7.84
N VAL A 368 -1.57 -13.69 -7.17
CA VAL A 368 -2.57 -12.80 -6.56
C VAL A 368 -3.45 -12.16 -7.64
N GLU A 369 -2.88 -11.70 -8.75
CA GLU A 369 -3.63 -11.15 -9.89
C GLU A 369 -4.60 -12.19 -10.48
N LYS A 370 -4.15 -13.44 -10.68
CA LYS A 370 -5.02 -14.53 -11.15
C LYS A 370 -6.18 -14.79 -10.18
N ARG A 371 -5.90 -14.80 -8.87
CA ARG A 371 -6.93 -14.99 -7.84
C ARG A 371 -7.92 -13.83 -7.80
N ALA A 372 -7.44 -12.59 -7.94
CA ALA A 372 -8.28 -11.39 -7.99
C ALA A 372 -9.26 -11.47 -9.18
N VAL A 373 -8.77 -11.76 -10.39
CA VAL A 373 -9.62 -11.92 -11.58
C VAL A 373 -10.64 -13.05 -11.40
N SER A 374 -10.25 -14.17 -10.79
CA SER A 374 -11.19 -15.26 -10.49
C SER A 374 -12.28 -14.84 -9.50
N LEU A 375 -11.94 -14.05 -8.48
CA LEU A 375 -12.90 -13.54 -7.50
C LEU A 375 -13.85 -12.51 -8.12
N GLU A 376 -13.34 -11.59 -8.95
CA GLU A 376 -14.16 -10.64 -9.70
C GLU A 376 -15.18 -11.35 -10.60
N LYS A 377 -14.76 -12.39 -11.32
CA LYS A 377 -15.68 -13.21 -12.13
C LYS A 377 -16.77 -13.85 -11.28
N ASN A 378 -16.41 -14.40 -10.12
CA ASN A 378 -17.38 -15.01 -9.20
C ASN A 378 -18.35 -13.96 -8.63
N LEU A 379 -17.86 -12.77 -8.28
CA LEU A 379 -18.69 -11.66 -7.81
C LEU A 379 -19.70 -11.21 -8.88
N SER A 380 -19.27 -11.06 -10.15
CA SER A 380 -20.18 -10.73 -11.25
C SER A 380 -21.26 -11.79 -11.45
N ASN A 381 -20.89 -13.07 -11.43
CA ASN A 381 -21.85 -14.18 -11.54
C ASN A 381 -22.84 -14.20 -10.36
N LEU A 382 -22.37 -13.96 -9.13
CA LEU A 382 -23.26 -13.86 -7.96
C LEU A 382 -24.19 -12.64 -8.05
N LYS A 383 -23.71 -11.52 -8.56
CA LYS A 383 -24.53 -10.32 -8.79
C LYS A 383 -25.62 -10.55 -9.83
N GLU A 384 -25.29 -11.21 -10.95
CA GLU A 384 -26.27 -11.61 -11.98
C GLU A 384 -27.33 -12.56 -11.40
N LYS A 385 -26.91 -13.56 -10.62
CA LYS A 385 -27.85 -14.48 -9.93
C LYS A 385 -28.74 -13.76 -8.93
N LEU A 386 -28.18 -12.81 -8.17
CA LEU A 386 -28.96 -12.01 -7.23
C LEU A 386 -30.02 -11.19 -7.96
N GLN A 387 -29.66 -10.51 -9.05
CA GLN A 387 -30.60 -9.74 -9.86
C GLN A 387 -31.70 -10.63 -10.48
N ALA A 388 -31.34 -11.83 -10.95
CA ALA A 388 -32.33 -12.79 -11.46
C ALA A 388 -33.30 -13.26 -10.36
N GLN A 389 -32.81 -13.47 -9.14
CA GLN A 389 -33.64 -13.81 -7.99
C GLN A 389 -34.54 -12.64 -7.57
N GLU A 390 -34.03 -11.40 -7.55
CA GLU A 390 -34.82 -10.20 -7.27
C GLU A 390 -35.95 -10.02 -8.28
N ALA A 391 -35.68 -10.23 -9.58
CA ALA A 391 -36.71 -10.20 -10.62
C ALA A 391 -37.78 -11.28 -10.40
N THR A 392 -37.36 -12.51 -10.06
CA THR A 392 -38.29 -13.61 -9.77
C THR A 392 -39.17 -13.29 -8.55
N ILE A 393 -38.60 -12.69 -7.50
CA ILE A 393 -39.36 -12.27 -6.31
C ILE A 393 -40.40 -11.21 -6.69
N GLN A 394 -40.03 -10.20 -7.49
CA GLN A 394 -40.96 -9.17 -7.97
C GLN A 394 -42.12 -9.77 -8.79
N GLU A 395 -41.83 -10.71 -9.68
CA GLU A 395 -42.86 -11.43 -10.44
C GLU A 395 -43.82 -12.20 -9.52
N LEU A 396 -43.30 -12.89 -8.50
CA LEU A 396 -44.12 -13.61 -7.52
C LEU A 396 -44.95 -12.65 -6.64
N GLU A 397 -44.40 -11.50 -6.26
CA GLU A 397 -45.13 -10.47 -5.52
C GLU A 397 -46.28 -9.88 -6.35
N GLN A 398 -46.06 -9.65 -7.64
CA GLN A 398 -47.09 -9.20 -8.56
C GLN A 398 -48.19 -10.27 -8.72
N ALA A 399 -47.82 -11.52 -8.98
CA ALA A 399 -48.76 -12.63 -9.10
C ALA A 399 -49.59 -12.81 -7.81
N ARG A 400 -48.98 -12.65 -6.63
CA ARG A 400 -49.69 -12.67 -5.35
C ARG A 400 -50.72 -11.55 -5.26
N SER A 401 -50.36 -10.33 -5.66
CA SER A 401 -51.28 -9.18 -5.68
C SER A 401 -52.47 -9.43 -6.61
N ASP A 402 -52.20 -9.94 -7.81
CA ASP A 402 -53.23 -10.24 -8.82
C ASP A 402 -54.20 -11.30 -8.30
N LEU A 403 -53.68 -12.40 -7.74
CA LEU A 403 -54.50 -13.44 -7.12
C LEU A 403 -55.35 -12.92 -5.95
N GLN A 404 -54.79 -12.03 -5.13
CA GLN A 404 -55.53 -11.42 -4.03
C GLN A 404 -56.67 -10.51 -4.54
N GLN A 405 -56.45 -9.79 -5.65
CA GLN A 405 -57.49 -8.98 -6.29
C GLN A 405 -58.58 -9.87 -6.92
N GLU A 406 -58.18 -10.95 -7.60
CA GLU A 406 -59.12 -11.93 -8.17
C GLU A 406 -59.96 -12.61 -7.08
N MET A 407 -59.34 -12.94 -5.93
CA MET A 407 -60.08 -13.49 -4.79
C MET A 407 -61.13 -12.50 -4.28
N LYS A 408 -60.78 -11.21 -4.14
CA LYS A 408 -61.72 -10.17 -3.72
C LYS A 408 -62.89 -10.03 -4.70
N SER A 409 -62.62 -10.00 -6.01
CA SER A 409 -63.67 -9.89 -7.03
C SER A 409 -64.58 -11.14 -7.05
N LYS A 410 -64.01 -12.34 -6.92
CA LYS A 410 -64.77 -13.59 -6.79
C LYS A 410 -65.64 -13.62 -5.54
N MET A 411 -65.17 -13.10 -4.40
CA MET A 411 -66.01 -12.99 -3.20
C MET A 411 -67.20 -12.05 -3.41
N VAL A 412 -67.01 -10.93 -4.10
CA VAL A 412 -68.12 -10.02 -4.46
C VAL A 412 -69.12 -10.73 -5.37
N ALA A 413 -68.64 -11.35 -6.46
CA ALA A 413 -69.50 -12.08 -7.38
C ALA A 413 -70.27 -13.21 -6.69
N LYS A 414 -69.62 -13.96 -5.77
CA LYS A 414 -70.28 -14.98 -4.96
C LYS A 414 -71.40 -14.39 -4.10
N SER A 415 -71.16 -13.26 -3.43
CA SER A 415 -72.19 -12.60 -2.61
C SER A 415 -73.38 -12.09 -3.44
N GLU A 416 -73.16 -11.71 -4.70
CA GLU A 416 -74.24 -11.34 -5.63
C GLU A 416 -75.04 -12.56 -6.09
N VAL A 417 -74.37 -13.69 -6.33
CA VAL A 417 -75.03 -14.96 -6.64
C VAL A 417 -75.88 -15.43 -5.47
N GLU A 418 -75.36 -15.42 -4.24
CA GLU A 418 -76.10 -15.78 -3.03
C GLU A 418 -77.38 -14.92 -2.90
N LYS A 419 -77.29 -13.60 -3.12
CA LYS A 419 -78.48 -12.71 -3.13
C LYS A 419 -79.48 -13.06 -4.23
N ARG A 420 -79.01 -13.45 -5.42
CA ARG A 420 -79.87 -13.86 -6.53
C ARG A 420 -80.54 -15.20 -6.24
N GLU A 421 -79.83 -16.14 -5.62
CA GLU A 421 -80.38 -17.43 -5.16
C GLU A 421 -81.47 -17.23 -4.11
N GLU A 422 -81.25 -16.37 -3.11
CA GLU A 422 -82.27 -15.98 -2.12
C GLU A 422 -83.52 -15.38 -2.81
N GLN A 423 -83.34 -14.49 -3.79
CA GLN A 423 -84.44 -13.91 -4.57
C GLN A 423 -85.20 -14.97 -5.37
N LEU A 424 -84.49 -15.92 -5.99
CA LEU A 424 -85.09 -17.04 -6.72
C LEU A 424 -85.90 -17.95 -5.79
N GLU A 425 -85.42 -18.22 -4.57
CA GLU A 425 -86.14 -19.02 -3.58
C GLU A 425 -87.44 -18.33 -3.14
N ILE A 426 -87.41 -17.01 -2.91
CA ILE A 426 -88.60 -16.21 -2.61
C ILE A 426 -89.60 -16.25 -3.76
N LEU A 427 -89.16 -16.00 -5.00
CA LEU A 427 -90.01 -16.01 -6.18
C LEU A 427 -90.61 -17.41 -6.43
N THR A 428 -89.83 -18.47 -6.25
CA THR A 428 -90.32 -19.85 -6.35
C THR A 428 -91.40 -20.14 -5.31
N SER A 429 -91.19 -19.70 -4.06
CA SER A 429 -92.18 -19.81 -2.99
C SER A 429 -93.45 -18.99 -3.27
N GLN A 430 -93.34 -17.84 -3.95
CA GLN A 430 -94.49 -17.06 -4.42
C GLN A 430 -95.23 -17.77 -5.55
N LEU A 431 -94.51 -18.30 -6.54
CA LEU A 431 -95.08 -19.06 -7.65
C LEU A 431 -95.84 -20.28 -7.14
N GLN A 432 -95.24 -21.07 -6.23
CA GLN A 432 -95.91 -22.24 -5.64
C GLN A 432 -97.18 -21.86 -4.87
N ARG A 433 -97.18 -20.73 -4.15
CA ARG A 433 -98.40 -20.21 -3.50
C ARG A 433 -99.45 -19.81 -4.52
N ALA A 434 -99.06 -19.13 -5.59
CA ALA A 434 -99.98 -18.75 -6.67
C ALA A 434 -100.56 -19.97 -7.39
N GLU A 435 -99.74 -21.01 -7.65
CA GLU A 435 -100.19 -22.29 -8.19
C GLU A 435 -101.17 -23.01 -7.26
N GLN A 436 -100.89 -23.05 -5.96
CA GLN A 436 -101.82 -23.62 -4.96
C GLN A 436 -103.14 -22.85 -4.92
N GLN A 437 -103.08 -21.51 -4.98
CA GLN A 437 -104.28 -20.66 -5.06
C GLN A 437 -105.07 -20.92 -6.34
N LEU A 438 -104.40 -21.01 -7.50
CA LEU A 438 -105.02 -21.28 -8.80
C LEU A 438 -105.64 -22.68 -8.84
N ASN A 439 -104.98 -23.69 -8.27
CA ASN A 439 -105.56 -25.02 -8.13
C ASN A 439 -106.78 -25.01 -7.19
N GLY A 440 -106.72 -24.24 -6.10
CA GLY A 440 -107.86 -24.03 -5.20
C GLY A 440 -109.05 -23.39 -5.91
N THR A 441 -108.83 -22.31 -6.66
CA THR A 441 -109.90 -21.65 -7.42
C THR A 441 -110.42 -22.53 -8.56
N ALA A 442 -109.57 -23.31 -9.23
CA ALA A 442 -109.99 -24.28 -10.23
C ALA A 442 -110.89 -25.38 -9.63
N VAL A 443 -110.58 -25.87 -8.42
CA VAL A 443 -111.43 -26.82 -7.69
C VAL A 443 -112.77 -26.20 -7.33
N GLU A 444 -112.80 -24.98 -6.79
CA GLU A 444 -114.07 -24.28 -6.49
C GLU A 444 -114.90 -24.00 -7.74
N LEU A 445 -114.26 -23.59 -8.85
CA LEU A 445 -114.92 -23.43 -10.14
C LEU A 445 -115.55 -24.75 -10.62
N ASN A 446 -114.84 -25.87 -10.47
CA ASN A 446 -115.37 -27.19 -10.83
C ASN A 446 -116.56 -27.60 -9.94
N LYS A 447 -116.55 -27.26 -8.65
CA LYS A 447 -117.71 -27.48 -7.76
C LYS A 447 -118.91 -26.66 -8.22
N GLU A 448 -118.72 -25.39 -8.57
CA GLU A 448 -119.79 -24.53 -9.10
C GLU A 448 -120.30 -25.05 -10.45
N ARG A 449 -119.40 -25.50 -11.33
CA ARG A 449 -119.80 -26.18 -12.58
C ARG A 449 -120.66 -27.40 -12.29
N ALA A 450 -120.24 -28.28 -11.39
CA ALA A 450 -121.00 -29.48 -11.02
C ALA A 450 -122.36 -29.14 -10.39
N ARG A 451 -122.45 -28.09 -9.56
CA ARG A 451 -123.72 -27.55 -9.04
C ARG A 451 -124.62 -27.06 -10.16
N GLY A 452 -124.05 -26.33 -11.12
CA GLY A 452 -124.74 -25.87 -12.33
C GLY A 452 -125.28 -27.02 -13.17
N GLU A 453 -124.47 -28.04 -13.42
CA GLU A 453 -124.87 -29.27 -14.12
C GLU A 453 -125.98 -30.02 -13.37
N SER A 454 -125.89 -30.14 -12.05
CA SER A 454 -126.94 -30.76 -11.22
C SER A 454 -128.25 -29.96 -11.24
N MET A 455 -128.19 -28.62 -11.16
CA MET A 455 -129.37 -27.77 -11.32
C MET A 455 -129.99 -27.90 -12.71
N LEU A 456 -129.16 -28.03 -13.75
CA LEU A 456 -129.64 -28.26 -15.12
C LEU A 456 -130.38 -29.61 -15.22
N GLN A 457 -129.80 -30.70 -14.70
CA GLN A 457 -130.46 -32.00 -14.63
C GLN A 457 -131.76 -31.95 -13.81
N HIS A 458 -131.78 -31.22 -12.69
CA HIS A 458 -133.00 -31.02 -11.91
C HIS A 458 -134.08 -30.28 -12.71
N LYS A 459 -133.71 -29.20 -13.43
CA LYS A 459 -134.61 -28.47 -14.32
C LYS A 459 -135.15 -29.38 -15.42
N GLU A 460 -134.31 -30.19 -16.06
CA GLU A 460 -134.72 -31.15 -17.08
C GLU A 460 -135.69 -32.20 -16.52
N SER A 461 -135.42 -32.72 -15.32
CA SER A 461 -136.31 -33.63 -14.59
C SER A 461 -137.65 -32.99 -14.25
N LEU A 462 -137.64 -31.73 -13.80
CA LEU A 462 -138.85 -30.98 -13.48
C LEU A 462 -139.69 -30.73 -14.74
N GLN A 463 -139.03 -30.35 -15.84
CA GLN A 463 -139.69 -30.21 -17.15
C GLN A 463 -140.27 -31.55 -17.64
N ALA A 464 -139.55 -32.66 -17.45
CA ALA A 464 -140.08 -33.99 -17.78
C ALA A 464 -141.33 -34.32 -16.95
N LYS A 465 -141.32 -34.06 -15.63
CA LYS A 465 -142.50 -34.21 -14.76
C LYS A 465 -143.65 -33.32 -15.21
N GLN A 466 -143.39 -32.07 -15.57
CA GLN A 466 -144.42 -31.15 -16.06
C GLN A 466 -145.05 -31.66 -17.37
N ARG A 467 -144.25 -32.22 -18.29
CA ARG A 467 -144.77 -32.88 -19.50
C ARG A 467 -145.64 -34.09 -19.17
N THR A 468 -145.23 -34.94 -18.22
CA THR A 468 -146.04 -36.09 -17.78
C THR A 468 -147.35 -35.64 -17.12
N LEU A 469 -147.33 -34.60 -16.28
CA LEU A 469 -148.54 -34.05 -15.68
C LEU A 469 -149.48 -33.48 -16.73
N MET A 470 -148.97 -32.77 -17.74
CA MET A 470 -149.81 -32.33 -18.87
C MET A 470 -150.46 -33.51 -19.59
N GLN A 471 -149.70 -34.58 -19.88
CA GLN A 471 -150.28 -35.80 -20.46
C GLN A 471 -151.36 -36.45 -19.58
N GLN A 472 -151.17 -36.45 -18.26
CA GLN A 472 -152.19 -36.93 -17.32
C GLN A 472 -153.44 -36.04 -17.34
N LEU A 473 -153.26 -34.72 -17.43
CA LEU A 473 -154.34 -33.75 -17.55
C LEU A 473 -155.13 -33.96 -18.85
N ASP A 474 -154.42 -34.15 -19.97
CA ASP A 474 -155.04 -34.48 -21.27
C ASP A 474 -155.82 -35.80 -21.18
N SER A 475 -155.28 -36.83 -20.49
CA SER A 475 -156.00 -38.09 -20.30
C SER A 475 -157.24 -37.95 -19.41
N LEU A 476 -157.18 -37.13 -18.37
CA LEU A 476 -158.31 -36.82 -17.49
C LEU A 476 -159.40 -36.03 -18.22
N ASP A 477 -159.01 -35.09 -19.08
CA ASP A 477 -159.95 -34.37 -19.96
C ASP A 477 -160.63 -35.35 -20.93
N GLN A 478 -159.87 -36.28 -21.50
CA GLN A 478 -160.40 -37.32 -22.37
C GLN A 478 -161.37 -38.26 -21.62
N GLU A 479 -161.07 -38.63 -20.38
CA GLU A 479 -161.97 -39.38 -19.49
C GLU A 479 -163.23 -38.57 -19.15
N CYS A 480 -163.11 -37.27 -18.89
CA CYS A 480 -164.26 -36.39 -18.64
C CYS A 480 -165.19 -36.30 -19.85
N GLU A 481 -164.65 -36.17 -21.07
CA GLU A 481 -165.46 -36.18 -22.29
C GLU A 481 -166.11 -37.54 -22.56
N GLN A 482 -165.42 -38.65 -22.26
CA GLN A 482 -166.01 -40.00 -22.29
C GLN A 482 -167.14 -40.17 -21.27
N LEU A 483 -166.98 -39.64 -20.05
CA LEU A 483 -168.03 -39.68 -19.03
C LEU A 483 -169.20 -38.78 -19.39
N LYS A 484 -168.98 -37.59 -19.98
CA LYS A 484 -170.05 -36.72 -20.48
C LYS A 484 -170.87 -37.39 -21.58
N THR A 485 -170.20 -38.04 -22.54
CA THR A 485 -170.89 -38.80 -23.60
C THR A 485 -171.66 -39.98 -23.02
N SER A 486 -171.06 -40.77 -22.13
CA SER A 486 -171.78 -41.86 -21.45
C SER A 486 -172.95 -41.38 -20.57
N LEU A 487 -172.83 -40.20 -19.94
CA LEU A 487 -173.93 -39.57 -19.20
C LEU A 487 -175.05 -39.13 -20.13
N ALA A 488 -174.72 -38.53 -21.29
CA ALA A 488 -175.68 -38.13 -22.30
C ALA A 488 -176.43 -39.35 -22.85
N ASP A 489 -175.72 -40.42 -23.21
CA ASP A 489 -176.33 -41.70 -23.62
C ASP A 489 -177.26 -42.26 -22.51
N GLY A 490 -176.82 -42.21 -21.25
CA GLY A 490 -177.63 -42.62 -20.09
C GLY A 490 -178.78 -41.67 -19.73
N GLU A 491 -178.75 -40.41 -20.19
CA GLU A 491 -179.86 -39.46 -20.10
C GLU A 491 -180.88 -39.69 -21.21
N ASP A 492 -180.43 -39.99 -22.43
CA ASP A 492 -181.25 -40.39 -23.56
C ASP A 492 -181.96 -41.71 -23.27
N ASP A 493 -181.28 -42.71 -22.70
CA ASP A 493 -181.91 -43.95 -22.24
C ASP A 493 -182.96 -43.71 -21.15
N ARG A 494 -182.67 -42.81 -20.19
CA ARG A 494 -183.66 -42.41 -19.17
C ARG A 494 -184.84 -41.68 -19.78
N GLN A 495 -184.62 -40.84 -20.78
CA GLN A 495 -185.65 -40.13 -21.52
C GLN A 495 -186.56 -41.13 -22.24
N MET A 496 -185.96 -42.09 -22.96
CA MET A 496 -186.66 -43.19 -23.63
C MET A 496 -187.48 -44.01 -22.63
N MET A 497 -186.91 -44.36 -21.47
CA MET A 497 -187.63 -45.09 -20.43
C MET A 497 -188.76 -44.26 -19.82
N ARG A 498 -188.60 -42.95 -19.66
CA ARG A 498 -189.67 -42.04 -19.23
C ARG A 498 -190.81 -41.96 -20.25
N GLU A 499 -190.51 -41.93 -21.54
CA GLU A 499 -191.51 -41.94 -22.61
C GLU A 499 -192.30 -43.25 -22.62
N ARG A 500 -191.61 -44.39 -22.53
CA ARG A 500 -192.24 -45.71 -22.31
C ARG A 500 -193.14 -45.76 -21.08
N LEU A 501 -192.72 -45.12 -19.98
CA LEU A 501 -193.50 -45.08 -18.75
C LEU A 501 -194.77 -44.22 -18.91
N LYS A 502 -194.69 -43.13 -19.69
CA LYS A 502 -195.85 -42.33 -20.08
C LYS A 502 -196.85 -43.13 -20.93
N GLU A 503 -196.37 -43.86 -21.94
CA GLU A 503 -197.23 -44.71 -22.78
C GLU A 503 -197.98 -45.76 -21.95
N VAL A 504 -197.26 -46.49 -21.08
CA VAL A 504 -197.87 -47.48 -20.17
C VAL A 504 -198.87 -46.84 -19.21
N GLN A 505 -198.65 -45.59 -18.81
CA GLN A 505 -199.51 -44.87 -17.89
C GLN A 505 -200.77 -44.30 -18.58
N GLU A 506 -200.67 -43.93 -19.86
CA GLU A 506 -201.80 -43.57 -20.73
C GLU A 506 -202.66 -44.81 -21.05
N GLU A 507 -202.03 -45.95 -21.37
CA GLU A 507 -202.73 -47.25 -21.52
C GLU A 507 -203.50 -47.64 -20.25
N LYS A 508 -202.91 -47.39 -19.07
CA LYS A 508 -203.55 -47.62 -17.76
C LYS A 508 -204.78 -46.72 -17.55
N TRP A 509 -204.71 -45.43 -17.90
CA TRP A 509 -205.85 -44.52 -17.81
C TRP A 509 -206.99 -44.93 -18.76
N GLU A 510 -206.66 -45.42 -19.96
CA GLU A 510 -207.66 -45.88 -20.94
C GLU A 510 -208.40 -47.15 -20.48
N ILE A 511 -207.69 -48.10 -19.85
CA ILE A 511 -208.28 -49.32 -19.28
C ILE A 511 -209.13 -49.00 -18.05
N GLN A 512 -208.69 -48.06 -17.21
CA GLN A 512 -209.40 -47.68 -15.98
C GLN A 512 -210.70 -46.91 -16.28
N GLY A 513 -210.73 -46.10 -17.35
CA GLY A 513 -211.96 -45.48 -17.87
C GLY A 513 -212.96 -46.48 -18.46
N ARG A 514 -212.51 -47.60 -19.04
CA ARG A 514 -213.40 -48.69 -19.49
C ARG A 514 -214.00 -49.48 -18.33
N LEU A 515 -213.32 -49.57 -17.18
CA LEU A 515 -213.78 -50.31 -16.00
C LEU A 515 -214.88 -49.56 -15.22
N GLU A 516 -214.83 -48.22 -15.19
CA GLU A 516 -215.84 -47.36 -14.54
C GLU A 516 -217.14 -47.26 -15.36
N ALA A 517 -217.07 -47.44 -16.69
CA ALA A 517 -218.26 -47.53 -17.55
C ALA A 517 -219.01 -48.87 -17.42
N GLN A 518 -218.38 -49.94 -16.89
CA GLN A 518 -218.97 -51.28 -16.81
C GLN A 518 -219.79 -51.55 -15.52
N LYS A 519 -219.73 -50.67 -14.50
CA LYS A 519 -220.47 -50.85 -13.24
C LYS A 519 -221.79 -50.06 -13.12
N VAL A 520 -222.11 -49.19 -14.10
CA VAL A 520 -223.36 -48.39 -14.12
C VAL A 520 -224.51 -49.08 -14.89
N TRP A 521 -224.25 -50.19 -15.59
CA TRP A 521 -225.24 -50.91 -16.43
C TRP A 521 -225.77 -52.23 -15.81
N GLY A 522 -226.00 -52.24 -14.50
CA GLY A 522 -226.40 -53.44 -13.75
C GLY A 522 -227.46 -53.22 -12.66
N LYS A 523 -228.35 -52.24 -12.82
CA LYS A 523 -229.67 -52.24 -12.18
C LYS A 523 -230.71 -52.53 -13.26
N ALA A 524 -231.57 -53.52 -12.99
CA ALA A 524 -232.83 -53.86 -13.68
C ALA A 524 -232.81 -55.04 -14.68
N VAL A 525 -233.80 -55.93 -14.45
CA VAL A 525 -234.34 -56.99 -15.30
C VAL A 525 -233.70 -58.38 -15.15
N GLY A 526 -234.36 -59.23 -14.36
CA GLY A 526 -234.06 -60.65 -14.28
C GLY A 526 -234.93 -61.48 -13.33
N SER A 527 -236.17 -61.09 -13.03
CA SER A 527 -237.17 -62.09 -12.62
C SER A 527 -237.68 -62.82 -13.88
N LEU A 528 -237.84 -64.14 -13.74
CA LEU A 528 -238.45 -65.12 -14.64
C LEU A 528 -237.53 -65.84 -15.64
N LEU A 529 -236.82 -66.86 -15.15
CA LEU A 529 -237.27 -68.27 -15.30
C LEU A 529 -236.36 -69.21 -14.48
N ARG A 530 -237.02 -70.13 -13.76
CA ARG A 530 -236.49 -71.13 -12.82
C ARG A 530 -235.65 -72.21 -13.54
N ASN A 531 -234.49 -72.55 -12.99
CA ASN A 531 -234.37 -73.54 -11.90
C ASN A 531 -233.33 -73.10 -10.89
#